data_AF-A0A818LW47-F1
#
_entry.id   AF-A0A818LW47-F1
#
_cell.length_a   1.000
_cell.length_b   1.000
_cell.length_c   1.000
_cell.angle_alpha   90.00
_cell.angle_beta   90.00
_cell.angle_gamma   90.00
#
_symmetry.space_group_name_H-M   'P 1'
#
loop_
_entity.id
_entity.type
_entity.pdbx_description
1 polymer ?
#
loop_
_entity_poly.entity_id
_entity_poly.type
_entity_poly.pdbx_seq_one_letter_code
_entity_poly.pdbx_strand_id
1 'polypeptide(L)'
;MAAVTTTGYIVSVFGPFFSDNSNNDASILKHIMINNYDDILQWVEENDIMILDRGFRDSLGVLKSLGTDVAMPSFFGPKQNQSDVQDANNSRFVTILRWVVESVNARIKRFKWFNQVIPNSSLPSVQDFICIVAALLNCFHVSMVTPSPNDDETIRRMNSLRTQNNTLQIFLTD
;
A
#
# COMPACT_ATOMS: atom_id res chain seq x y z
N MET A 1 2.79 5.17 -9.48
CA MET A 1 2.24 4.21 -8.50
C MET A 1 3.03 2.91 -8.62
N ALA A 2 3.16 2.09 -7.58
CA ALA A 2 3.86 0.81 -7.68
C ALA A 2 3.06 -0.30 -7.00
N ALA A 3 3.02 -1.48 -7.64
CA ALA A 3 2.55 -2.70 -7.01
C ALA A 3 3.74 -3.41 -6.36
N VAL A 4 3.58 -3.78 -5.09
CA VAL A 4 4.64 -4.35 -4.27
C VAL A 4 4.08 -5.58 -3.55
N THR A 5 4.83 -6.68 -3.59
CA THR A 5 4.50 -7.91 -2.84
C THR A 5 4.64 -7.70 -1.33
N THR A 6 4.06 -8.60 -0.54
CA THR A 6 4.19 -8.60 0.93
C THR A 6 5.63 -8.78 1.41
N THR A 7 6.51 -9.32 0.57
CA THR A 7 7.95 -9.46 0.84
C THR A 7 8.80 -8.27 0.35
N GLY A 8 8.18 -7.30 -0.32
CA GLY A 8 8.86 -6.07 -0.76
C GLY A 8 9.49 -6.11 -2.15
N TYR A 9 9.18 -7.11 -2.97
CA TYR A 9 9.50 -7.09 -4.41
C TYR A 9 8.51 -6.20 -5.15
N ILE A 10 9.03 -5.38 -6.06
CA ILE A 10 8.23 -4.49 -6.93
C ILE A 10 7.77 -5.30 -8.14
N VAL A 11 6.47 -5.47 -8.32
CA VAL A 11 5.88 -6.23 -9.43
C VAL A 11 5.80 -5.36 -10.68
N SER A 12 5.23 -4.16 -10.54
CA SER A 12 5.13 -3.18 -11.63
C SER A 12 5.17 -1.75 -11.08
N VAL A 13 5.61 -0.84 -11.94
CA VAL A 13 5.63 0.60 -11.71
C VAL A 13 4.74 1.25 -12.77
N PHE A 14 3.64 1.83 -12.33
CA PHE A 14 2.63 2.46 -13.17
C PHE A 14 2.81 3.98 -13.27
N GLY A 15 2.61 4.51 -14.47
CA GLY A 15 2.68 5.94 -14.78
C GLY A 15 4.00 6.32 -15.45
N PRO A 16 4.34 7.62 -15.55
CA PRO A 16 3.71 8.75 -14.89
C PRO A 16 2.29 9.01 -15.41
N PHE A 17 1.44 9.54 -14.54
CA PHE A 17 0.10 10.00 -14.88
C PHE A 17 0.06 11.53 -14.81
N PHE A 18 -0.81 12.15 -15.60
CA PHE A 18 -1.02 13.59 -15.52
C PHE A 18 -1.63 13.96 -14.16
N SER A 19 -1.15 15.05 -13.56
CA SER A 19 -1.70 15.59 -12.32
C SER A 19 -2.91 16.48 -12.62
N ASP A 20 -3.99 15.87 -13.10
CA ASP A 20 -5.27 16.54 -13.37
C ASP A 20 -6.38 16.06 -12.41
N ASN A 21 -7.54 16.72 -12.45
CA ASN A 21 -8.66 16.40 -11.56
C ASN A 21 -9.27 15.01 -11.81
N SER A 22 -8.98 14.38 -12.95
CA SER A 22 -9.47 13.03 -13.30
C SER A 22 -8.57 11.90 -12.79
N ASN A 23 -7.26 12.16 -12.68
CA ASN A 23 -6.23 11.19 -12.35
C ASN A 23 -5.88 11.18 -10.85
N ASN A 24 -6.89 10.97 -9.99
CA ASN A 24 -6.63 10.65 -8.59
C ASN A 24 -6.19 9.17 -8.42
N ASP A 25 -5.65 8.83 -7.26
CA ASP A 25 -5.13 7.48 -6.96
C ASP A 25 -6.16 6.37 -7.23
N ALA A 26 -7.42 6.57 -6.86
CA ALA A 26 -8.49 5.59 -7.08
C ALA A 26 -8.83 5.42 -8.57
N SER A 27 -8.94 6.52 -9.32
CA SER A 27 -9.19 6.49 -10.77
C SER A 27 -8.06 5.79 -11.52
N ILE A 28 -6.82 6.10 -11.16
CA ILE A 28 -5.63 5.47 -11.74
C ILE A 28 -5.63 3.96 -11.46
N LEU A 29 -5.88 3.54 -10.22
CA LEU A 29 -5.92 2.12 -9.86
C LEU A 29 -7.03 1.37 -10.62
N LYS A 30 -8.23 1.97 -10.74
CA LYS A 30 -9.31 1.38 -11.57
C LYS A 30 -8.85 1.17 -13.01
N HIS A 31 -8.24 2.19 -13.61
CA HIS A 31 -7.76 2.12 -14.98
C HIS A 31 -6.72 1.01 -15.16
N ILE A 32 -5.76 0.89 -14.25
CA ILE A 32 -4.74 -0.17 -14.24
C ILE A 32 -5.40 -1.56 -14.19
N MET A 33 -6.31 -1.77 -13.24
CA MET A 33 -6.91 -3.08 -12.99
C MET A 33 -7.87 -3.50 -14.10
N ILE A 34 -8.71 -2.59 -14.60
CA ILE A 34 -9.69 -2.88 -15.67
C ILE A 34 -8.98 -3.23 -16.98
N ASN A 35 -7.90 -2.52 -17.30
CA ASN A 35 -7.18 -2.72 -18.56
C ASN A 35 -6.06 -3.76 -18.45
N ASN A 36 -5.92 -4.42 -17.29
CA ASN A 36 -4.85 -5.37 -17.02
C ASN A 36 -3.46 -4.80 -17.41
N TYR A 37 -3.19 -3.56 -17.00
CA TYR A 37 -1.94 -2.88 -17.37
C TYR A 37 -0.74 -3.64 -16.81
N ASP A 38 0.32 -3.79 -17.61
CA ASP A 38 1.49 -4.64 -17.34
C ASP A 38 1.14 -6.07 -16.90
N ASP A 39 0.01 -6.61 -17.39
CA ASP A 39 -0.46 -7.95 -17.05
C ASP A 39 -0.62 -8.19 -15.53
N ILE A 40 -0.94 -7.14 -14.77
CA ILE A 40 -0.98 -7.19 -13.30
C ILE A 40 -1.95 -8.25 -12.77
N LEU A 41 -3.02 -8.58 -13.49
CA LEU A 41 -3.97 -9.61 -13.08
C LEU A 41 -3.38 -11.02 -13.10
N GLN A 42 -2.24 -11.26 -13.78
CA GLN A 42 -1.51 -12.54 -13.69
C GLN A 42 -0.86 -12.74 -12.31
N TRP A 43 -0.72 -11.67 -11.53
CA TRP A 43 -0.12 -11.67 -10.18
C TRP A 43 -1.15 -11.67 -9.06
N VAL A 44 -2.44 -11.82 -9.41
CA VAL A 44 -3.55 -11.68 -8.48
C VAL A 44 -4.43 -12.92 -8.60
N GLU A 45 -4.69 -13.57 -7.47
CA GLU A 45 -5.58 -14.72 -7.37
C GLU A 45 -6.91 -14.34 -6.67
N GLU A 46 -7.92 -15.19 -6.84
CA GLU A 46 -9.20 -15.03 -6.15
C GLU A 46 -9.00 -15.11 -4.64
N ASN A 47 -9.59 -14.18 -3.90
CA ASN A 47 -9.45 -13.97 -2.45
C ASN A 47 -8.10 -13.38 -1.98
N ASP A 48 -7.25 -12.92 -2.90
CA ASP A 48 -6.09 -12.12 -2.50
C ASP A 48 -6.51 -10.83 -1.79
N ILE A 49 -5.73 -10.44 -0.78
CA ILE A 49 -5.97 -9.22 -0.01
C ILE A 49 -5.01 -8.12 -0.48
N MET A 50 -5.57 -7.08 -1.09
CA MET A 50 -4.82 -5.88 -1.44
C MET A 50 -4.75 -4.90 -0.27
N ILE A 51 -3.54 -4.49 0.10
CA ILE A 51 -3.30 -3.49 1.15
C ILE A 51 -3.21 -2.11 0.50
N LEU A 52 -4.20 -1.26 0.74
CA LEU A 52 -4.31 0.06 0.11
C LEU A 52 -4.36 1.20 1.12
N ASP A 53 -3.97 2.40 0.67
CA ASP A 53 -4.24 3.64 1.40
C ASP A 53 -5.71 4.07 1.27
N ARG A 54 -6.13 4.99 2.14
CA ARG A 54 -7.48 5.57 2.15
C ARG A 54 -7.83 6.29 0.84
N GLY A 55 -6.83 6.82 0.12
CA GLY A 55 -7.02 7.48 -1.18
C GLY A 55 -7.59 6.57 -2.29
N PHE A 56 -7.55 5.25 -2.09
CA PHE A 56 -8.03 4.26 -3.06
C PHE A 56 -9.49 3.83 -2.84
N ARG A 57 -10.19 4.42 -1.86
CA ARG A 57 -11.56 4.02 -1.46
C ARG A 57 -12.52 3.83 -2.64
N ASP A 58 -12.48 4.72 -3.62
CA ASP A 58 -13.46 4.67 -4.71
C ASP A 58 -13.19 3.51 -5.68
N SER A 59 -12.03 2.84 -5.59
CA SER A 59 -11.66 1.67 -6.41
C SER A 59 -12.11 0.32 -5.85
N LEU A 60 -12.59 0.27 -4.61
CA LEU A 60 -12.93 -0.99 -3.92
C LEU A 60 -13.96 -1.85 -4.68
N GLY A 61 -14.94 -1.22 -5.31
CA GLY A 61 -15.96 -1.95 -6.08
C GLY A 61 -15.36 -2.70 -7.26
N VAL A 62 -14.37 -2.10 -7.93
CA VAL A 62 -13.66 -2.73 -9.07
C VAL A 62 -12.81 -3.89 -8.57
N LEU A 63 -12.07 -3.70 -7.48
CA LEU A 63 -11.23 -4.75 -6.90
C LEU A 63 -12.06 -5.97 -6.48
N LYS A 64 -13.16 -5.75 -5.77
CA LYS A 64 -14.10 -6.81 -5.40
C LYS A 64 -14.72 -7.52 -6.60
N SER A 65 -15.04 -6.79 -7.68
CA SER A 65 -15.57 -7.41 -8.91
C SER A 65 -14.55 -8.28 -9.64
N LEU A 66 -13.25 -8.06 -9.38
CA LEU A 66 -12.13 -8.86 -9.90
C LEU A 66 -11.75 -10.01 -8.95
N GLY A 67 -12.51 -10.23 -7.88
CA GLY A 67 -12.31 -11.35 -6.95
C GLY A 67 -11.31 -11.08 -5.84
N THR A 68 -10.87 -9.82 -5.62
CA THR A 68 -9.95 -9.49 -4.52
C THR A 68 -10.65 -8.83 -3.35
N ASP A 69 -10.11 -9.10 -2.16
CA ASP A 69 -10.43 -8.37 -0.95
C ASP A 69 -9.47 -7.21 -0.75
N VAL A 70 -9.87 -6.25 0.07
CA VAL A 70 -9.08 -5.04 0.34
C VAL A 70 -9.02 -4.77 1.82
N ALA A 71 -7.82 -4.52 2.33
CA ALA A 71 -7.61 -3.97 3.65
C ALA A 71 -7.05 -2.54 3.54
N MET A 72 -7.67 -1.62 4.26
CA MET A 72 -7.28 -0.21 4.33
C MET A 72 -7.55 0.33 5.74
N PRO A 73 -6.88 1.42 6.16
CA PRO A 73 -7.20 2.07 7.43
C PRO A 73 -8.66 2.54 7.47
N SER A 74 -9.31 2.42 8.64
CA SER A 74 -10.72 2.78 8.84
C SER A 74 -10.98 4.27 8.61
N PHE A 75 -12.21 4.60 8.23
CA PHE A 75 -12.69 5.97 8.10
C PHE A 75 -13.35 6.44 9.38
N PHE A 76 -13.23 7.73 9.68
CA PHE A 76 -14.12 8.33 10.68
C PHE A 76 -15.53 8.47 10.09
N GLY A 77 -16.53 8.11 10.88
CA GLY A 77 -17.92 8.39 10.55
C GLY A 77 -18.22 9.90 10.56
N PRO A 78 -19.35 10.32 9.98
CA PRO A 78 -19.80 11.71 10.07
C PRO A 78 -19.86 12.16 11.55
N LYS A 79 -19.21 13.29 11.87
CA LYS A 79 -19.11 13.87 13.23
C LYS A 79 -18.32 13.03 14.25
N GLN A 80 -17.55 12.03 13.82
CA GLN A 80 -16.61 11.33 14.69
C GLN A 80 -15.23 11.94 14.57
N ASN A 81 -14.64 12.31 15.72
CA ASN A 81 -13.26 12.79 15.81
C ASN A 81 -12.28 11.68 16.23
N GLN A 82 -12.80 10.51 16.61
CA GLN A 82 -12.03 9.36 17.06
C GLN A 82 -12.64 8.06 16.51
N SER A 83 -11.79 7.08 16.24
CA SER A 83 -12.21 5.74 15.82
C SER A 83 -12.71 4.98 17.04
N ASP A 84 -13.64 4.05 16.81
CA ASP A 84 -13.89 3.04 17.83
C ASP A 84 -12.66 2.14 18.02
N VAL A 85 -12.68 1.33 19.08
CA VAL A 85 -11.55 0.46 19.42
C VAL A 85 -11.26 -0.54 18.31
N GLN A 86 -12.29 -1.10 17.69
CA GLN A 86 -12.15 -2.15 16.68
C GLN A 86 -11.53 -1.58 15.40
N ASP A 87 -12.02 -0.43 14.94
CA ASP A 87 -11.50 0.32 13.81
C ASP A 87 -10.07 0.81 14.04
N ALA A 88 -9.78 1.29 15.24
CA ALA A 88 -8.42 1.69 15.60
C ALA A 88 -7.47 0.48 15.58
N ASN A 89 -7.89 -0.66 16.12
CA ASN A 89 -7.11 -1.90 16.10
C ASN A 89 -6.87 -2.41 14.68
N ASN A 90 -7.92 -2.42 13.84
CA ASN A 90 -7.83 -2.79 12.42
C ASN A 90 -6.89 -1.85 11.66
N SER A 91 -7.00 -0.54 11.89
CA SER A 91 -6.15 0.46 11.25
C SER A 91 -4.68 0.30 11.62
N ARG A 92 -4.37 -0.03 12.88
CA ARG A 92 -2.98 -0.34 13.32
C ARG A 92 -2.46 -1.60 12.62
N PHE A 93 -3.30 -2.64 12.51
CA PHE A 93 -2.95 -3.87 11.82
C PHE A 93 -2.60 -3.62 10.34
N VAL A 94 -3.44 -2.87 9.62
CA VAL A 94 -3.17 -2.49 8.23
C VAL A 94 -1.92 -1.62 8.10
N THR A 95 -1.72 -0.67 9.01
CA THR A 95 -0.53 0.21 9.02
C THR A 95 0.77 -0.58 9.18
N ILE A 96 0.77 -1.63 10.01
CA ILE A 96 1.93 -2.52 10.15
C ILE A 96 2.28 -3.18 8.83
N LEU A 97 1.28 -3.69 8.08
CA LEU A 97 1.53 -4.34 6.79
C LEU A 97 1.99 -3.34 5.72
N ARG A 98 1.44 -2.12 5.74
CA ARG A 98 1.86 -1.03 4.84
C ARG A 98 3.35 -0.67 4.96
N TRP A 99 3.99 -0.95 6.09
CA TRP A 99 5.41 -0.67 6.30
C TRP A 99 6.30 -1.21 5.16
N VAL A 100 5.94 -2.35 4.57
CA VAL A 100 6.68 -2.93 3.42
C VAL A 100 6.66 -1.99 2.23
N VAL A 101 5.47 -1.49 1.85
CA VAL A 101 5.28 -0.55 0.73
C VAL A 101 6.01 0.77 1.01
N GLU A 102 5.88 1.30 2.22
CA GLU A 102 6.54 2.54 2.63
C GLU A 102 8.07 2.41 2.58
N SER A 103 8.60 1.26 3.00
CA SER A 103 10.02 0.97 2.97
C SER A 103 10.57 0.82 1.55
N VAL A 104 9.81 0.18 0.65
CA VAL A 104 10.17 0.09 -0.78
C VAL A 104 10.19 1.48 -1.41
N ASN A 105 9.18 2.30 -1.15
CA ASN A 105 9.17 3.71 -1.58
C ASN A 105 10.37 4.48 -1.02
N ALA A 106 10.75 4.25 0.25
CA ALA A 106 11.94 4.86 0.84
C ALA A 106 13.24 4.39 0.14
N ARG A 107 13.35 3.12 -0.26
CA ARG A 107 14.50 2.60 -1.03
C ARG A 107 14.62 3.31 -2.38
N ILE A 108 13.53 3.49 -3.11
CA ILE A 108 13.52 4.25 -4.38
C ILE A 108 13.99 5.69 -4.14
N LYS A 109 13.50 6.35 -3.09
CA LYS A 109 13.90 7.72 -2.73
C LYS A 109 15.36 7.87 -2.28
N ARG A 110 16.09 6.79 -1.98
CA ARG A 110 17.54 6.87 -1.67
C ARG A 110 18.39 7.17 -2.89
N PHE A 111 17.89 6.90 -4.10
CA PHE A 111 18.57 7.26 -5.32
C PHE A 111 18.52 8.78 -5.48
N LYS A 112 19.69 9.42 -5.42
CA LYS A 112 19.83 10.90 -5.38
C LYS A 112 19.01 11.61 -6.46
N TRP A 113 18.94 11.02 -7.66
CA TRP A 113 18.21 11.61 -8.78
C TRP A 113 16.69 11.74 -8.55
N PHE A 114 16.09 10.81 -7.80
CA PHE A 114 14.67 10.86 -7.45
C PHE A 114 14.38 11.70 -6.20
N ASN A 115 15.41 12.04 -5.43
CA ASN A 115 15.28 12.85 -4.22
C ASN A 115 15.51 14.36 -4.48
N GLN A 116 15.44 14.77 -5.74
CA GLN A 116 15.64 16.16 -6.16
C GLN A 116 14.54 16.56 -7.15
N VAL A 117 14.47 17.85 -7.46
CA VAL A 117 13.57 18.34 -8.52
C VAL A 117 14.07 17.80 -9.86
N ILE A 118 13.21 17.03 -10.52
CA ILE A 118 13.52 16.43 -11.82
C ILE A 118 13.17 17.43 -12.94
N PRO A 119 14.05 17.66 -13.92
CA PRO A 119 13.75 18.52 -15.07
C PRO A 119 12.61 17.95 -15.92
N ASN A 120 11.71 18.82 -16.41
CA ASN A 120 10.60 18.41 -17.28
C ASN A 120 11.05 17.71 -18.57
N SER A 121 12.26 17.99 -19.06
CA SER A 121 12.86 17.29 -20.20
C SER A 121 13.06 15.79 -19.97
N SER A 122 13.10 15.35 -18.71
CA SER A 122 13.24 13.94 -18.33
C SER A 122 11.91 13.21 -18.23
N LEU A 123 10.76 13.89 -18.32
CA LEU A 123 9.43 13.27 -18.23
C LEU A 123 9.22 12.11 -19.22
N PRO A 124 9.69 12.17 -20.49
CA PRO A 124 9.51 11.05 -21.41
C PRO A 124 10.19 9.75 -20.97
N SER A 125 11.25 9.84 -20.14
CA SER A 125 12.07 8.69 -19.71
C SER A 125 11.98 8.43 -18.21
N VAL A 126 11.19 9.21 -17.47
CA VAL A 126 11.13 9.10 -16.00
C VAL A 126 10.59 7.74 -15.57
N GLN A 127 9.65 7.17 -16.35
CA GLN A 127 9.12 5.82 -16.12
C GLN A 127 10.25 4.80 -16.24
N ASP A 128 11.01 4.83 -17.34
CA ASP A 128 12.12 3.91 -17.58
C ASP A 128 13.14 3.95 -16.46
N PHE A 129 13.46 5.14 -15.95
CA PHE A 129 14.39 5.27 -14.83
C PHE A 129 13.87 4.62 -13.55
N ILE A 130 12.58 4.77 -13.24
CA ILE A 130 11.98 4.11 -12.06
C ILE A 130 11.93 2.60 -12.27
N CYS A 131 11.60 2.12 -13.48
CA CYS A 131 11.61 0.70 -13.82
C CYS A 131 13.01 0.09 -13.68
N ILE A 132 14.05 0.78 -14.15
CA ILE A 132 15.45 0.36 -13.98
C ILE A 132 15.79 0.28 -12.48
N VAL A 133 15.44 1.30 -11.70
CA VAL A 133 15.67 1.28 -10.25
C VAL A 133 14.91 0.15 -9.57
N ALA A 134 13.65 -0.09 -9.94
CA ALA A 134 12.86 -1.19 -9.41
C ALA A 134 13.51 -2.55 -9.71
N ALA A 135 13.98 -2.76 -10.94
CA ALA A 135 14.71 -3.98 -11.33
C ALA A 135 16.02 -4.15 -10.54
N LEU A 136 16.80 -3.08 -10.36
CA LEU A 136 18.01 -3.11 -9.53
C LEU A 136 17.70 -3.44 -8.07
N LEU A 137 16.64 -2.84 -7.51
CA LEU A 137 16.20 -3.14 -6.15
C LEU A 137 15.78 -4.60 -6.01
N ASN A 138 14.99 -5.13 -6.93
CA ASN A 138 14.59 -6.54 -6.93
C ASN A 138 15.78 -7.50 -7.08
N CYS A 139 16.79 -7.13 -7.87
CA CYS A 139 17.95 -7.99 -8.14
C CYS A 139 18.93 -8.04 -6.96
N PHE A 140 19.20 -6.90 -6.32
CA PHE A 140 20.31 -6.77 -5.37
C PHE A 140 19.90 -6.57 -3.92
N HIS A 141 18.65 -6.20 -3.63
CA HIS A 141 18.21 -6.07 -2.24
C HIS A 141 17.55 -7.34 -1.72
N VAL A 142 17.82 -7.62 -0.45
CA VAL A 142 17.13 -8.67 0.30
C VAL A 142 15.67 -8.29 0.50
N SER A 143 14.81 -9.32 0.49
CA SER A 143 13.42 -9.27 0.93
C SER A 143 13.28 -8.43 2.19
N MET A 144 12.24 -7.60 2.23
CA MET A 144 11.89 -6.79 3.40
C MET A 144 11.39 -7.66 4.56
N VAL A 145 10.87 -8.83 4.25
CA VAL A 145 10.42 -9.82 5.21
C VAL A 145 11.40 -10.99 5.17
N THR A 146 12.28 -11.05 6.15
CA THR A 146 13.16 -12.18 6.39
C THR A 146 12.57 -13.02 7.52
N PRO A 147 12.40 -14.34 7.34
CA PRO A 147 11.88 -15.20 8.40
C PRO A 147 12.69 -15.04 9.68
N SER A 148 12.04 -14.65 10.75
CA SER A 148 12.62 -14.54 12.09
C SER A 148 12.08 -15.68 12.96
N PRO A 149 12.90 -16.28 13.83
CA PRO A 149 12.42 -17.23 14.83
C PRO A 149 11.28 -16.68 15.72
N ASN A 150 11.16 -15.35 15.80
CA ASN A 150 10.17 -14.65 16.62
C ASN A 150 8.92 -14.22 15.83
N ASP A 151 8.77 -14.60 14.56
CA ASP A 151 7.61 -14.22 13.74
C ASP A 151 6.32 -14.78 14.33
N ASP A 152 6.32 -16.04 14.78
CA ASP A 152 5.15 -16.66 15.42
C ASP A 152 4.72 -15.96 16.72
N GLU A 153 5.69 -15.48 17.49
CA GLU A 153 5.41 -14.69 18.70
C GLU A 153 4.84 -13.32 18.34
N THR A 154 5.41 -12.68 17.32
CA THR A 154 4.96 -11.39 16.81
C THR A 154 3.54 -11.48 16.25
N ILE A 155 3.23 -12.51 15.46
CA ILE A 155 1.91 -12.79 14.91
C ILE A 155 0.91 -13.03 16.05
N ARG A 156 1.27 -13.85 17.05
CA ARG A 156 0.41 -14.08 18.23
C ARG A 156 0.13 -12.80 18.99
N ARG A 157 1.15 -11.96 19.21
CA ARG A 157 1.00 -10.66 19.86
C ARG A 157 0.14 -9.71 19.04
N MET A 158 0.32 -9.65 17.73
CA MET A 158 -0.50 -8.79 16.88
C MET A 158 -1.97 -9.23 16.86
N ASN A 159 -2.23 -10.54 16.83
CA ASN A 159 -3.59 -11.07 16.91
C ASN A 159 -4.25 -10.78 18.27
N SER A 160 -3.52 -10.87 19.39
CA SER A 160 -4.08 -10.55 20.71
C SER A 160 -4.36 -9.06 20.86
N LEU A 161 -3.47 -8.19 20.36
CA LEU A 161 -3.67 -6.74 20.35
C LEU A 161 -4.84 -6.32 19.46
N ARG A 162 -5.10 -7.04 18.36
CA ARG A 162 -6.20 -6.73 17.44
C ARG A 162 -7.57 -6.79 18.13
N THR A 163 -7.73 -7.66 19.11
CA THR A 163 -8.98 -7.86 19.85
C THR A 163 -9.00 -7.16 21.21
N GLN A 164 -7.96 -6.39 21.54
CA GLN A 164 -7.85 -5.76 22.86
C GLN A 164 -8.76 -4.54 22.98
N ASN A 165 -9.51 -4.46 24.09
CA ASN A 165 -10.32 -3.31 24.44
C ASN A 165 -9.45 -2.11 24.89
N ASN A 166 -9.87 -0.89 24.56
CA ASN A 166 -9.21 0.32 25.04
C ASN A 166 -9.72 0.70 26.44
N THR A 167 -8.99 0.29 27.48
CA THR A 167 -9.35 0.59 28.87
C THR A 167 -9.21 2.06 29.24
N LEU A 168 -8.42 2.84 28.48
CA LEU A 168 -8.26 4.28 28.71
C LEU A 168 -9.44 5.10 28.20
N GLN A 169 -10.24 4.56 27.28
CA GLN A 169 -11.42 5.24 26.74
C GLN A 169 -12.46 5.54 27.83
N ILE A 170 -12.49 4.73 28.90
CA ILE A 170 -13.38 4.90 30.06
C ILE A 170 -13.14 6.23 30.78
N PHE A 171 -11.93 6.79 30.67
CA PHE A 171 -11.56 8.07 31.29
C PHE A 171 -11.74 9.28 30.37
N LEU A 172 -12.23 9.08 29.14
CA LEU A 172 -12.44 10.15 28.15
C LEU A 172 -13.92 10.53 27.97
N THR A 173 -14.83 9.76 28.59
CA THR A 173 -16.27 10.08 28.65
C THR A 173 -16.58 10.86 29.92
N ASP A 174 -16.19 12.14 29.94
CA ASP A 174 -16.69 13.20 30.84
C ASP A 174 -17.04 14.45 30.01
#